data_AF-A0A0B4GXG5-F1
#
_entry.id   AF-A0A0B4GXG5-F1
#
_cell.length_a   1.000
_cell.length_b   1.000
_cell.length_c   1.000
_cell.angle_alpha   90.00
_cell.angle_beta   90.00
_cell.angle_gamma   90.00
#
_symmetry.space_group_name_H-M   'P 1'
#
loop_
_entity.id
_entity.type
_entity.pdbx_description
1 polymer ?
#
loop_
_entity_poly.entity_id
_entity_poly.type
_entity_poly.pdbx_seq_one_letter_code
_entity_poly.pdbx_strand_id
1 'polypeptide(L)'
;MVLEQVRDMSQLVQWDEKLLYEQRNSILTALVAAILIYRLLWVYKVNPAEPQLIKPLIPIVGHALSIYKHGWRHFTWIAERTGLPIYQIPVPAGKIIIANTPEVLSSIDKNPKAVAFITIAARVIDRLSGLSALGSKILLDKTVGEDRWDGYMHAVSKGVHATLSLGPDLKAVTDRVAYDLNDSVKKLHGTTTRINILAWFRHEFGMSSTNGIYGPKDPFKDPKVEAGFWAFDDSITDLLISRRLCPQGHNGRVDAWGGFIGYFKNGHHEQGSQLVKGRYRAAVERGMDVDDIGKLEVTMIIGILTNTVPAIFWAVYYVYRDASLPEELRQELMPFSVSSIDSETGCNLDVAGQRSQRQMPFACRNHQRDVAPPNLRHFQPHDHGRHFAQRPVSVEKE
;
A
#
# COMPACT_ATOMS: atom_id res chain seq x y z
N MET A 1 58.07 28.29 -43.16
CA MET A 1 57.18 29.41 -43.50
C MET A 1 55.71 29.01 -43.65
N VAL A 2 55.24 28.40 -44.76
CA VAL A 2 53.79 28.09 -44.93
C VAL A 2 53.29 27.05 -43.90
N LEU A 3 54.07 26.01 -43.60
CA LEU A 3 53.72 24.99 -42.61
C LEU A 3 53.71 25.50 -41.16
N GLU A 4 54.50 26.52 -40.83
CA GLU A 4 54.46 27.18 -39.51
C GLU A 4 53.22 28.07 -39.37
N GLN A 5 52.86 28.80 -40.42
CA GLN A 5 51.65 29.62 -40.45
C GLN A 5 50.37 28.78 -40.29
N VAL A 6 50.31 27.61 -40.94
CA VAL A 6 49.17 26.68 -40.79
C VAL A 6 49.14 26.07 -39.37
N ARG A 7 50.30 25.79 -38.76
CA ARG A 7 50.39 25.31 -37.39
C ARG A 7 49.91 26.36 -36.38
N ASP A 8 50.34 27.61 -36.53
CA ASP A 8 49.90 28.72 -35.68
C ASP A 8 48.40 28.99 -35.81
N MET A 9 47.85 28.95 -37.02
CA MET A 9 46.40 29.07 -37.24
C MET A 9 45.62 27.92 -36.59
N SER A 10 46.11 26.67 -36.71
CA SER A 10 45.45 25.52 -36.08
C SER A 10 45.48 25.59 -34.55
N GLN A 11 46.57 26.11 -33.97
CA GLN A 11 46.66 26.35 -32.55
C GLN A 11 45.69 27.45 -32.13
N LEU A 12 45.65 28.60 -32.82
CA LEU A 12 44.73 29.70 -32.53
C LEU A 12 43.26 29.25 -32.56
N VAL A 13 42.85 28.42 -33.54
CA VAL A 13 41.50 27.86 -33.60
C VAL A 13 41.21 26.92 -32.41
N GLN A 14 42.17 26.06 -32.02
CA GLN A 14 42.02 25.20 -30.84
C GLN A 14 41.96 25.99 -29.52
N TRP A 15 42.72 27.09 -29.41
CA TRP A 15 42.67 27.99 -28.26
C TRP A 15 41.31 28.69 -28.15
N ASP A 16 40.73 29.12 -29.28
CA ASP A 16 39.43 29.78 -29.32
C ASP A 16 38.28 28.81 -28.99
N GLU A 17 38.30 27.58 -29.51
CA GLU A 17 37.31 26.54 -29.14
C GLU A 17 37.37 26.17 -27.66
N LYS A 18 38.58 26.07 -27.09
CA LYS A 18 38.77 25.77 -25.67
C LYS A 18 38.27 26.92 -24.78
N LEU A 19 38.56 28.16 -25.17
CA LEU A 19 38.09 29.36 -24.46
C LEU A 19 36.55 29.45 -24.51
N LEU A 20 35.94 29.20 -25.66
CA LEU A 20 34.49 29.15 -25.83
C LEU A 20 33.84 28.03 -24.99
N TYR A 21 34.48 26.85 -24.91
CA TYR A 21 34.02 25.73 -24.10
C TYR A 21 34.10 26.02 -22.59
N GLU A 22 35.20 26.61 -22.12
CA GLU A 22 35.39 27.01 -20.72
C GLU A 22 34.42 28.15 -20.31
N GLN A 23 34.21 29.13 -21.19
CA GLN A 23 33.21 30.19 -20.98
C GLN A 23 31.79 29.63 -20.93
N ARG A 24 31.43 28.71 -21.85
CA ARG A 24 30.11 28.05 -21.84
C ARG A 24 29.86 27.28 -20.54
N ASN A 25 30.84 26.53 -20.06
CA ASN A 25 30.71 25.78 -18.81
C ASN A 25 30.62 26.71 -17.60
N SER A 26 31.36 27.82 -17.60
CA SER A 26 31.31 28.83 -16.53
C SER A 26 29.97 29.57 -16.50
N ILE A 27 29.39 29.87 -17.66
CA ILE A 27 28.04 30.44 -17.77
C ILE A 27 27.00 29.43 -17.29
N LEU A 28 27.13 28.15 -17.66
CA LEU A 28 26.22 27.10 -17.23
C LEU A 28 26.25 26.90 -15.71
N THR A 29 27.44 26.86 -15.10
CA THR A 29 27.58 26.76 -13.64
C THR A 29 27.06 27.99 -12.93
N ALA A 30 27.32 29.20 -13.44
CA ALA A 30 26.76 30.43 -12.88
C ALA A 30 25.23 30.48 -12.97
N LEU A 31 24.64 30.05 -14.09
CA LEU A 31 23.18 29.95 -14.25
C LEU A 31 22.57 28.91 -13.31
N VAL A 32 23.20 27.74 -13.18
CA VAL A 32 22.76 26.71 -12.22
C VAL A 32 22.85 27.24 -10.79
N ALA A 33 23.96 27.90 -10.42
CA ALA A 33 24.13 28.50 -9.10
C ALA A 33 23.08 29.60 -8.85
N ALA A 34 22.82 30.47 -9.83
CA ALA A 34 21.80 31.51 -9.72
C ALA A 34 20.38 30.92 -9.57
N ILE A 35 20.05 29.88 -10.32
CA ILE A 35 18.77 29.16 -10.20
C ILE A 35 18.66 28.47 -8.83
N LEU A 36 19.75 27.86 -8.35
CA LEU A 36 19.79 27.23 -7.03
C LEU A 36 19.65 28.24 -5.90
N ILE A 37 20.31 29.40 -5.99
CA ILE A 37 20.21 30.50 -5.03
C ILE A 37 18.81 31.12 -5.07
N TYR A 38 18.29 31.40 -6.26
CA TYR A 38 16.92 31.91 -6.44
C TYR A 38 15.90 30.96 -5.83
N ARG A 39 16.04 29.64 -6.11
CA ARG A 39 15.22 28.63 -5.44
C ARG A 39 15.46 28.66 -3.93
N LEU A 40 16.68 28.61 -3.43
CA LEU A 40 16.95 28.62 -1.99
C LEU A 40 16.31 29.81 -1.26
N LEU A 41 16.32 31.00 -1.87
CA LEU A 41 15.78 32.23 -1.31
C LEU A 41 14.25 32.35 -1.43
N TRP A 42 13.64 31.80 -2.47
CA TRP A 42 12.21 32.00 -2.78
C TRP A 42 11.37 30.71 -2.77
N VAL A 43 11.95 29.56 -2.44
CA VAL A 43 11.29 28.24 -2.52
C VAL A 43 10.05 28.16 -1.63
N TYR A 44 9.94 28.98 -0.58
CA TYR A 44 8.82 28.98 0.34
C TYR A 44 8.17 30.35 0.52
N LYS A 45 7.41 30.81 -0.49
CA LYS A 45 6.44 31.88 -0.26
C LYS A 45 5.40 31.40 0.76
N VAL A 46 5.37 32.07 1.91
CA VAL A 46 4.40 31.83 2.98
C VAL A 46 3.25 32.82 2.77
N ASN A 47 2.07 32.29 2.48
CA ASN A 47 0.85 33.09 2.49
C ASN A 47 0.38 33.21 3.94
N PRO A 48 0.14 34.42 4.49
CA PRO A 48 -0.35 34.60 5.86
C PRO A 48 -1.70 33.91 6.15
N ALA A 49 -2.50 33.62 5.11
CA ALA A 49 -3.76 32.90 5.24
C ALA A 49 -3.59 31.37 5.28
N GLU A 50 -2.39 30.83 5.01
CA GLU A 50 -2.10 29.39 5.05
C GLU A 50 -1.63 28.94 6.45
N PRO A 51 -1.78 27.64 6.78
CA PRO A 51 -1.16 27.06 7.97
C PRO A 51 0.34 27.31 8.04
N GLN A 52 0.89 27.30 9.27
CA GLN A 52 2.30 27.56 9.50
C GLN A 52 3.19 26.57 8.74
N LEU A 53 4.18 27.10 8.02
CA LEU A 53 5.17 26.30 7.30
C LEU A 53 6.33 25.86 8.20
N ILE A 54 6.57 24.56 8.26
CA ILE A 54 7.73 23.99 8.95
C ILE A 54 8.90 23.88 7.98
N LYS A 55 9.92 24.70 8.23
CA LYS A 55 11.12 24.75 7.38
C LYS A 55 11.86 23.40 7.41
N PRO A 56 12.27 22.87 6.25
CA PRO A 56 13.07 21.66 6.17
C PRO A 56 14.54 21.96 6.48
N LEU A 57 15.32 20.91 6.76
CA LEU A 57 16.78 21.02 6.86
C LEU A 57 17.43 21.34 5.49
N ILE A 58 16.89 20.76 4.40
CA ILE A 58 17.40 20.93 3.04
C ILE A 58 16.32 21.63 2.20
N PRO A 59 16.43 22.94 1.92
CA PRO A 59 15.38 23.70 1.25
C PRO A 59 15.00 23.16 -0.14
N ILE A 60 15.95 22.62 -0.91
CA ILE A 60 15.69 22.17 -2.28
C ILE A 60 14.83 20.90 -2.32
N VAL A 61 15.11 19.96 -1.41
CA VAL A 61 14.45 18.64 -1.37
C VAL A 61 13.25 18.65 -0.42
N GLY A 62 13.09 19.72 0.37
CA GLY A 62 12.04 19.79 1.38
C GLY A 62 12.23 18.71 2.45
N HIS A 63 11.11 18.16 2.91
CA HIS A 63 11.10 17.05 3.85
C HIS A 63 11.18 15.67 3.19
N ALA A 64 11.22 15.58 1.85
CA ALA A 64 11.09 14.31 1.13
C ALA A 64 12.17 13.27 1.50
N LEU A 65 13.42 13.69 1.70
CA LEU A 65 14.48 12.78 2.13
C LEU A 65 14.24 12.20 3.53
N SER A 66 13.76 13.05 4.45
CA SER A 66 13.44 12.62 5.81
C SER A 66 12.21 11.71 5.83
N ILE A 67 11.19 12.03 5.03
CA ILE A 67 10.02 11.17 4.82
C ILE A 67 10.43 9.81 4.26
N TYR A 68 11.28 9.77 3.23
CA TYR A 68 11.74 8.50 2.66
C TYR A 68 12.53 7.66 3.68
N LYS A 69 13.46 8.27 4.41
CA LYS A 69 14.32 7.57 5.37
C LYS A 69 13.59 7.12 6.64
N HIS A 70 12.64 7.91 7.13
CA HIS A 70 12.02 7.69 8.44
C HIS A 70 10.54 7.32 8.38
N GLY A 71 9.92 7.39 7.20
CA GLY A 71 8.51 7.08 6.98
C GLY A 71 7.60 7.91 7.90
N TRP A 72 6.65 7.23 8.52
CA TRP A 72 5.66 7.84 9.41
C TRP A 72 6.28 8.57 10.61
N ARG A 73 7.45 8.13 11.12
CA ARG A 73 8.12 8.74 12.29
C ARG A 73 8.46 10.20 12.07
N HIS A 74 8.76 10.57 10.82
CA HIS A 74 9.04 11.96 10.45
C HIS A 74 7.88 12.89 10.85
N PHE A 75 6.65 12.48 10.56
CA PHE A 75 5.46 13.27 10.88
C PHE A 75 5.23 13.35 12.40
N THR A 76 5.44 12.25 13.12
CA THR A 76 5.33 12.23 14.59
C THR A 76 6.33 13.16 15.26
N TRP A 77 7.60 13.17 14.80
CA TRP A 77 8.61 14.07 15.37
C TRP A 77 8.27 15.54 15.15
N ILE A 78 7.74 15.90 13.97
CA ILE A 78 7.31 17.28 13.71
C ILE A 78 6.09 17.62 14.56
N ALA A 79 5.12 16.72 14.67
CA ALA A 79 3.93 16.89 15.51
C ALA A 79 4.31 17.14 16.97
N GLU A 80 5.14 16.29 17.55
CA GLU A 80 5.63 16.39 18.93
C GLU A 80 6.43 17.68 19.18
N ARG A 81 7.29 18.07 18.22
CA ARG A 81 8.12 19.26 18.35
C ARG A 81 7.34 20.57 18.23
N THR A 82 6.31 20.60 17.39
CA THR A 82 5.59 21.83 17.06
C THR A 82 4.34 22.04 17.92
N GLY A 83 3.64 20.96 18.30
CA GLY A 83 2.37 21.03 19.00
C GLY A 83 1.26 21.72 18.20
N LEU A 84 1.46 21.95 16.89
CA LEU A 84 0.51 22.69 16.06
C LEU A 84 -0.66 21.79 15.62
N PRO A 85 -1.90 22.31 15.60
CA PRO A 85 -3.06 21.54 15.17
C PRO A 85 -3.10 21.31 13.65
N ILE A 86 -2.56 22.26 12.88
CA ILE A 86 -2.41 22.17 11.43
C ILE A 86 -1.15 22.90 11.00
N TYR A 87 -0.37 22.29 10.11
CA TYR A 87 0.87 22.88 9.60
C TYR A 87 1.18 22.35 8.19
N GLN A 88 2.09 22.99 7.48
CA GLN A 88 2.50 22.56 6.15
C GLN A 88 3.99 22.23 6.09
N ILE A 89 4.33 21.15 5.40
CA ILE A 89 5.69 20.72 5.12
C ILE A 89 5.96 20.75 3.61
N PRO A 90 7.06 21.39 3.16
CA PRO A 90 7.38 21.40 1.75
C PRO A 90 8.02 20.11 1.24
N VAL A 91 7.79 19.80 -0.03
CA VAL A 91 8.37 18.68 -0.79
C VAL A 91 8.71 19.12 -2.23
N PRO A 92 9.51 18.36 -3.02
CA PRO A 92 10.06 18.80 -4.31
C PRO A 92 9.05 19.20 -5.40
N ALA A 93 7.75 18.94 -5.20
CA ALA A 93 6.67 19.26 -6.13
C ALA A 93 5.48 20.00 -5.48
N GLY A 94 5.64 20.52 -4.26
CA GLY A 94 4.56 21.24 -3.58
C GLY A 94 4.70 21.27 -2.07
N LYS A 95 3.55 21.27 -1.38
CA LYS A 95 3.46 21.27 0.08
C LYS A 95 2.47 20.18 0.50
N ILE A 96 2.76 19.50 1.60
CA ILE A 96 1.84 18.59 2.27
C ILE A 96 1.32 19.33 3.49
N ILE A 97 0.00 19.48 3.60
CA ILE A 97 -0.66 20.05 4.79
C ILE A 97 -1.00 18.89 5.72
N ILE A 98 -0.56 18.98 6.97
CA ILE A 98 -0.75 17.98 8.01
C ILE A 98 -1.80 18.49 8.98
N ALA A 99 -2.92 17.76 9.10
CA ALA A 99 -3.89 17.91 10.16
C ALA A 99 -3.49 16.99 11.32
N ASN A 100 -3.27 17.56 12.50
CA ASN A 100 -2.57 16.91 13.60
C ASN A 100 -3.42 16.77 14.88
N THR A 101 -4.63 17.33 14.91
CA THR A 101 -5.56 17.13 16.04
C THR A 101 -6.93 16.62 15.59
N PRO A 102 -7.68 15.93 16.49
CA PRO A 102 -9.01 15.40 16.18
C PRO A 102 -10.00 16.46 15.70
N GLU A 103 -9.90 17.70 16.17
CA GLU A 103 -10.81 18.79 15.80
C GLU A 103 -10.63 19.18 14.33
N VAL A 104 -9.37 19.26 13.87
CA VAL A 104 -9.06 19.55 12.46
C VAL A 104 -9.48 18.38 11.56
N LEU A 105 -9.17 17.15 11.97
CA LEU A 105 -9.59 15.95 11.24
C LEU A 105 -11.12 15.85 11.11
N SER A 106 -11.85 16.05 12.21
CA SER A 106 -13.32 16.07 12.19
C SER A 106 -13.89 17.15 11.26
N SER A 107 -13.22 18.30 11.18
CA SER A 107 -13.61 19.38 10.27
C SER A 107 -13.38 19.01 8.81
N ILE A 108 -12.34 18.24 8.49
CA ILE A 108 -12.07 17.72 7.15
C ILE A 108 -13.10 16.66 6.76
N ASP A 109 -13.36 15.69 7.64
CA ASP A 109 -14.26 14.56 7.37
C ASP A 109 -15.72 15.02 7.14
N LYS A 110 -16.16 16.05 7.85
CA LYS A 110 -17.50 16.66 7.66
C LYS A 110 -17.62 17.40 6.33
N ASN A 111 -16.52 17.65 5.61
CA ASN A 111 -16.47 18.38 4.36
C ASN A 111 -15.88 17.51 3.23
N PRO A 112 -16.56 16.44 2.79
CA PRO A 112 -16.02 15.47 1.83
C PRO A 112 -15.74 16.07 0.43
N LYS A 113 -16.31 17.25 0.11
CA LYS A 113 -16.02 17.98 -1.14
C LYS A 113 -14.74 18.82 -1.07
N ALA A 114 -14.21 19.08 0.14
CA ALA A 114 -13.03 19.91 0.33
C ALA A 114 -11.73 19.17 -0.04
N VAL A 115 -11.75 17.84 -0.08
CA VAL A 115 -10.56 17.00 -0.35
C VAL A 115 -10.83 16.06 -1.52
N ALA A 116 -10.00 16.13 -2.56
CA ALA A 116 -10.07 15.27 -3.73
C ALA A 116 -9.40 13.90 -3.48
N PHE A 117 -9.84 13.16 -2.46
CA PHE A 117 -9.21 11.89 -2.05
C PHE A 117 -9.16 10.85 -3.19
N ILE A 118 -10.28 10.69 -3.92
CA ILE A 118 -10.39 9.76 -5.04
C ILE A 118 -9.33 10.03 -6.11
N THR A 119 -8.98 11.30 -6.34
CA THR A 119 -7.98 11.67 -7.34
C THR A 119 -6.57 11.27 -6.92
N ILE A 120 -6.24 11.46 -5.65
CA ILE A 120 -4.94 11.02 -5.11
C ILE A 120 -4.84 9.50 -5.17
N ALA A 121 -5.88 8.80 -4.72
CA ALA A 121 -5.95 7.35 -4.79
C ALA A 121 -5.80 6.82 -6.23
N ALA A 122 -6.52 7.40 -7.20
CA ALA A 122 -6.45 7.03 -8.60
C ALA A 122 -5.02 7.17 -9.17
N ARG A 123 -4.32 8.27 -8.84
CA ARG A 123 -2.92 8.49 -9.26
C ARG A 123 -1.94 7.49 -8.64
N VAL A 124 -2.14 7.12 -7.38
CA VAL A 124 -1.33 6.10 -6.69
C VAL A 124 -1.56 4.74 -7.33
N ILE A 125 -2.82 4.37 -7.57
CA ILE A 125 -3.18 3.11 -8.22
C ILE A 125 -2.57 3.06 -9.63
N ASP A 126 -2.75 4.11 -10.45
CA ASP A 126 -2.19 4.19 -11.80
C ASP A 126 -0.68 3.94 -11.84
N ARG A 127 0.06 4.59 -10.93
CA ARG A 127 1.52 4.43 -10.77
C ARG A 127 1.92 2.99 -10.45
N LEU A 128 1.13 2.31 -9.62
CA LEU A 128 1.42 0.95 -9.14
C LEU A 128 0.96 -0.12 -10.13
N SER A 129 -0.15 0.09 -10.83
CA SER A 129 -0.79 -0.89 -11.70
C SER A 129 -0.08 -1.10 -13.04
N GLY A 130 0.68 -0.12 -13.55
CA GLY A 130 1.38 -0.28 -14.83
C GLY A 130 0.45 -0.47 -16.03
N LEU A 131 -0.66 0.26 -16.02
CA LEU A 131 -1.71 0.23 -17.05
C LEU A 131 -1.19 0.75 -18.40
N SER A 132 -1.91 0.40 -19.47
CA SER A 132 -1.77 1.10 -20.75
C SER A 132 -2.25 2.55 -20.66
N ALA A 133 -1.93 3.36 -21.68
CA ALA A 133 -2.40 4.74 -21.74
C ALA A 133 -3.94 4.85 -21.69
N LEU A 134 -4.67 3.89 -22.27
CA LEU A 134 -6.13 3.85 -22.21
C LEU A 134 -6.62 3.50 -20.80
N GLY A 135 -6.06 2.44 -20.19
CA GLY A 135 -6.39 2.05 -18.81
C GLY A 135 -6.13 3.17 -17.82
N SER A 136 -4.98 3.84 -17.92
CA SER A 136 -4.64 5.04 -17.13
C SER A 136 -5.64 6.17 -17.35
N LYS A 137 -6.02 6.43 -18.61
CA LYS A 137 -7.01 7.47 -18.92
C LYS A 137 -8.35 7.16 -18.27
N ILE A 138 -8.85 5.92 -18.37
CA ILE A 138 -10.13 5.51 -17.76
C ILE A 138 -10.08 5.60 -16.24
N LEU A 139 -8.98 5.14 -15.63
CA LEU A 139 -8.79 5.17 -14.17
C LEU A 139 -8.79 6.60 -13.61
N LEU A 140 -8.16 7.53 -14.33
CA LEU A 140 -8.00 8.93 -13.94
C LEU A 140 -9.15 9.84 -14.42
N ASP A 141 -10.09 9.30 -15.21
CA ASP A 141 -11.22 10.07 -15.75
C ASP A 141 -12.23 10.41 -14.65
N LYS A 142 -12.74 11.65 -14.71
CA LYS A 142 -13.81 12.16 -13.83
C LYS A 142 -13.58 11.86 -12.34
N THR A 143 -12.37 12.08 -11.83
CA THR A 143 -12.08 11.89 -10.38
C THR A 143 -12.39 13.11 -9.52
N VAL A 144 -12.73 14.24 -10.15
CA VAL A 144 -13.14 15.53 -9.56
C VAL A 144 -14.28 16.14 -10.38
N GLY A 145 -14.93 17.18 -9.86
CA GLY A 145 -15.99 17.90 -10.58
C GLY A 145 -17.40 17.38 -10.31
N GLU A 146 -18.37 17.93 -11.03
CA GLU A 146 -19.80 17.59 -10.90
C GLU A 146 -20.11 16.21 -11.49
N ASP A 147 -19.46 15.86 -12.60
CA ASP A 147 -19.59 14.59 -13.33
C ASP A 147 -18.77 13.44 -12.71
N ARG A 148 -18.12 13.68 -11.56
CA ARG A 148 -17.25 12.68 -10.91
C ARG A 148 -17.95 11.35 -10.59
N TRP A 149 -19.27 11.37 -10.46
CA TRP A 149 -20.09 10.20 -10.16
C TRP A 149 -20.10 9.18 -11.30
N ASP A 150 -19.78 9.61 -12.52
CA ASP A 150 -19.69 8.73 -13.70
C ASP A 150 -18.31 8.07 -13.83
N GLY A 151 -17.31 8.57 -13.11
CA GLY A 151 -15.92 8.10 -13.17
C GLY A 151 -15.75 6.65 -12.68
N TYR A 152 -14.76 5.96 -13.24
CA TYR A 152 -14.47 4.56 -12.90
C TYR A 152 -14.24 4.36 -11.39
N MET A 153 -13.39 5.19 -10.78
CA MET A 153 -13.07 5.09 -9.37
C MET A 153 -14.28 5.31 -8.45
N HIS A 154 -15.23 6.13 -8.89
CA HIS A 154 -16.46 6.33 -8.14
C HIS A 154 -17.37 5.11 -8.23
N ALA A 155 -17.54 4.54 -9.43
CA ALA A 155 -18.28 3.30 -9.63
C ALA A 155 -17.70 2.14 -8.79
N VAL A 156 -16.37 2.00 -8.76
CA VAL A 156 -15.68 1.01 -7.92
C VAL A 156 -15.92 1.28 -6.43
N SER A 157 -15.81 2.52 -5.96
CA SER A 157 -16.07 2.87 -4.56
C SER A 157 -17.49 2.51 -4.14
N LYS A 158 -18.49 2.83 -4.97
CA LYS A 158 -19.88 2.45 -4.74
C LYS A 158 -20.06 0.93 -4.71
N GLY A 159 -19.44 0.21 -5.65
CA GLY A 159 -19.46 -1.25 -5.69
C GLY A 159 -18.87 -1.88 -4.45
N VAL A 160 -17.69 -1.42 -4.01
CA VAL A 160 -17.04 -1.85 -2.76
C VAL A 160 -17.97 -1.66 -1.56
N HIS A 161 -18.60 -0.49 -1.43
CA HIS A 161 -19.55 -0.25 -0.34
C HIS A 161 -20.76 -1.18 -0.44
N ALA A 162 -21.32 -1.41 -1.63
CA ALA A 162 -22.47 -2.27 -1.79
C ALA A 162 -22.16 -3.73 -1.41
N THR A 163 -21.01 -4.26 -1.85
CA THR A 163 -20.69 -5.69 -1.69
C THR A 163 -20.03 -6.05 -0.36
N LEU A 164 -19.36 -5.08 0.29
CA LEU A 164 -18.68 -5.28 1.57
C LEU A 164 -19.46 -4.68 2.76
N SER A 165 -20.65 -4.14 2.52
CA SER A 165 -21.60 -3.83 3.59
C SER A 165 -22.25 -5.11 4.11
N LEU A 166 -22.94 -4.96 5.24
CA LEU A 166 -23.62 -6.07 5.90
C LEU A 166 -24.73 -6.60 5.00
N GLY A 167 -24.58 -7.84 4.56
CA GLY A 167 -25.52 -8.45 3.63
C GLY A 167 -25.04 -9.82 3.14
N PRO A 168 -25.80 -10.42 2.22
CA PRO A 168 -25.49 -11.73 1.64
C PRO A 168 -24.12 -11.78 0.95
N ASP A 169 -23.73 -10.70 0.26
CA ASP A 169 -22.48 -10.64 -0.49
C ASP A 169 -21.25 -10.74 0.42
N LEU A 170 -21.21 -9.93 1.49
CA LEU A 170 -20.17 -10.02 2.49
C LEU A 170 -20.21 -11.38 3.20
N LYS A 171 -21.41 -11.89 3.52
CA LYS A 171 -21.56 -13.18 4.19
C LYS A 171 -20.90 -14.30 3.40
N ALA A 172 -21.14 -14.38 2.08
CA ALA A 172 -20.55 -15.41 1.23
C ALA A 172 -19.02 -15.39 1.26
N VAL A 173 -18.41 -14.19 1.22
CA VAL A 173 -16.97 -14.00 1.33
C VAL A 173 -16.46 -14.44 2.70
N THR A 174 -17.10 -13.97 3.78
CA THR A 174 -16.65 -14.26 5.15
C THR A 174 -16.84 -15.72 5.55
N ASP A 175 -17.91 -16.37 5.08
CA ASP A 175 -18.12 -17.80 5.28
C ASP A 175 -16.97 -18.57 4.65
N ARG A 176 -16.61 -18.26 3.39
CA ARG A 176 -15.50 -18.93 2.71
C ARG A 176 -14.17 -18.74 3.45
N VAL A 177 -13.88 -17.52 3.89
CA VAL A 177 -12.68 -17.21 4.69
C VAL A 177 -12.66 -18.04 5.98
N ALA A 178 -13.78 -18.12 6.69
CA ALA A 178 -13.88 -18.90 7.93
C ALA A 178 -13.65 -20.40 7.69
N TYR A 179 -14.22 -20.97 6.62
CA TYR A 179 -13.98 -22.36 6.22
C TYR A 179 -12.50 -22.63 5.93
N ASP A 180 -11.88 -21.80 5.09
CA ASP A 180 -10.47 -21.98 4.72
C ASP A 180 -9.56 -21.88 5.96
N LEU A 181 -9.77 -20.89 6.83
CA LEU A 181 -8.98 -20.72 8.06
C LEU A 181 -9.20 -21.86 9.07
N ASN A 182 -10.41 -22.40 9.18
CA ASN A 182 -10.67 -23.55 10.03
C ASN A 182 -9.85 -24.77 9.58
N ASP A 183 -9.76 -25.01 8.27
CA ASP A 183 -8.92 -26.07 7.72
C ASP A 183 -7.43 -25.81 7.95
N SER A 184 -6.97 -24.55 7.84
CA SER A 184 -5.59 -24.16 8.18
C SER A 184 -5.26 -24.43 9.65
N VAL A 185 -6.17 -24.11 10.57
CA VAL A 185 -5.98 -24.37 12.02
C VAL A 185 -6.02 -25.86 12.33
N LYS A 186 -6.92 -26.63 11.70
CA LYS A 186 -6.99 -28.10 11.87
C LYS A 186 -5.68 -28.78 11.48
N LYS A 187 -4.95 -28.31 10.47
CA LYS A 187 -3.62 -28.85 10.10
C LYS A 187 -2.59 -28.71 11.21
N LEU A 188 -2.77 -27.75 12.13
CA LEU A 188 -1.89 -27.54 13.28
C LEU A 188 -2.33 -28.36 14.50
N HIS A 189 -3.51 -28.98 14.47
CA HIS A 189 -4.04 -29.71 15.61
C HIS A 189 -3.20 -30.97 15.92
N GLY A 190 -2.99 -31.25 17.21
CA GLY A 190 -2.32 -32.46 17.69
C GLY A 190 -0.80 -32.49 17.48
N THR A 191 -0.18 -31.42 16.97
CA THR A 191 1.27 -31.34 16.77
C THR A 191 1.85 -30.05 17.34
N THR A 192 2.96 -30.16 18.07
CA THR A 192 3.74 -28.99 18.47
C THR A 192 4.66 -28.59 17.32
N THR A 193 4.28 -27.57 16.57
CA THR A 193 5.01 -27.11 15.38
C THR A 193 5.59 -25.72 15.60
N ARG A 194 6.87 -25.53 15.26
CA ARG A 194 7.51 -24.20 15.25
C ARG A 194 7.31 -23.56 13.88
N ILE A 195 6.58 -22.44 13.83
CA ILE A 195 6.27 -21.73 12.59
C ILE A 195 6.75 -20.27 12.64
N ASN A 196 7.06 -19.71 11.47
CA ASN A 196 7.14 -18.26 11.32
C ASN A 196 5.70 -17.73 11.17
N ILE A 197 5.16 -17.16 12.25
CA ILE A 197 3.75 -16.80 12.32
C ILE A 197 3.35 -15.71 11.31
N LEU A 198 4.24 -14.77 10.97
CA LEU A 198 3.97 -13.76 9.95
C LEU A 198 3.89 -14.38 8.55
N ALA A 199 4.83 -15.28 8.23
CA ALA A 199 4.81 -16.00 6.96
C ALA A 199 3.58 -16.91 6.86
N TRP A 200 3.20 -17.56 7.97
CA TRP A 200 1.99 -18.37 8.05
C TRP A 200 0.72 -17.52 7.84
N PHE A 201 0.62 -16.35 8.47
CA PHE A 201 -0.51 -15.44 8.23
C PHE A 201 -0.53 -14.92 6.80
N ARG A 202 0.61 -14.54 6.21
CA ARG A 202 0.68 -14.15 4.79
C ARG A 202 0.07 -15.22 3.90
N HIS A 203 0.41 -16.48 4.13
CA HIS A 203 -0.11 -17.58 3.34
C HIS A 203 -1.59 -17.88 3.64
N GLU A 204 -1.94 -18.20 4.88
CA GLU A 204 -3.28 -18.70 5.21
C GLU A 204 -4.35 -17.61 5.13
N PHE A 205 -4.06 -16.38 5.59
CA PHE A 205 -4.98 -15.25 5.43
C PHE A 205 -4.97 -14.71 4.00
N GLY A 206 -3.84 -14.77 3.31
CA GLY A 206 -3.75 -14.48 1.87
C GLY A 206 -4.72 -15.35 1.10
N MET A 207 -4.49 -16.66 1.13
CA MET A 207 -5.28 -17.67 0.43
C MET A 207 -6.77 -17.65 0.80
N SER A 208 -7.11 -17.59 2.10
CA SER A 208 -8.52 -17.58 2.51
C SER A 208 -9.26 -16.34 2.02
N SER A 209 -8.64 -15.16 2.12
CA SER A 209 -9.22 -13.90 1.65
C SER A 209 -9.36 -13.88 0.13
N THR A 210 -8.34 -14.33 -0.61
CA THR A 210 -8.37 -14.34 -2.07
C THR A 210 -9.31 -15.42 -2.61
N ASN A 211 -9.43 -16.59 -1.97
CA ASN A 211 -10.45 -17.58 -2.30
C ASN A 211 -11.87 -17.01 -2.08
N GLY A 212 -12.10 -16.27 -1.00
CA GLY A 212 -13.38 -15.62 -0.73
C GLY A 212 -13.77 -14.61 -1.81
N ILE A 213 -12.80 -13.89 -2.38
CA ILE A 213 -13.04 -12.86 -3.39
C ILE A 213 -13.06 -13.42 -4.83
N TYR A 214 -12.09 -14.27 -5.19
CA TYR A 214 -11.86 -14.76 -6.55
C TYR A 214 -12.44 -16.14 -6.83
N GLY A 215 -12.87 -16.85 -5.79
CA GLY A 215 -13.56 -18.14 -5.91
C GLY A 215 -12.63 -19.30 -6.27
N PRO A 216 -13.17 -20.41 -6.81
CA PRO A 216 -12.42 -21.66 -7.02
C PRO A 216 -11.20 -21.55 -7.94
N LYS A 217 -11.14 -20.52 -8.79
CA LYS A 217 -10.06 -20.27 -9.74
C LYS A 217 -9.14 -19.12 -9.32
N ASP A 218 -9.08 -18.84 -8.02
CA ASP A 218 -8.19 -17.84 -7.42
C ASP A 218 -6.74 -17.94 -7.95
N PRO A 219 -6.19 -16.86 -8.54
CA PRO A 219 -4.81 -16.81 -9.02
C PRO A 219 -3.75 -17.07 -7.94
N PHE A 220 -4.02 -16.77 -6.67
CA PHE A 220 -3.06 -17.00 -5.57
C PHE A 220 -2.73 -18.48 -5.36
N LYS A 221 -3.54 -19.40 -5.91
CA LYS A 221 -3.24 -20.83 -5.93
C LYS A 221 -1.96 -21.18 -6.71
N ASP A 222 -1.52 -20.31 -7.62
CA ASP A 222 -0.19 -20.40 -8.20
C ASP A 222 0.82 -19.75 -7.21
N PRO A 223 1.75 -20.53 -6.62
CA PRO A 223 2.73 -20.00 -5.68
C PRO A 223 3.57 -18.85 -6.26
N LYS A 224 3.74 -18.81 -7.59
CA LYS A 224 4.44 -17.73 -8.26
C LYS A 224 3.66 -16.42 -8.21
N VAL A 225 2.34 -16.47 -8.32
CA VAL A 225 1.45 -15.30 -8.21
C VAL A 225 1.43 -14.78 -6.78
N GLU A 226 1.27 -15.67 -5.79
CA GLU A 226 1.30 -15.30 -4.37
C GLU A 226 2.64 -14.66 -3.99
N ALA A 227 3.76 -15.32 -4.30
CA ALA A 227 5.09 -14.79 -4.02
C ALA A 227 5.36 -13.47 -4.76
N GLY A 228 4.89 -13.35 -6.01
CA GLY A 228 4.98 -12.13 -6.79
C GLY A 228 4.22 -10.97 -6.16
N PHE A 229 3.01 -11.22 -5.65
CA PHE A 229 2.24 -10.21 -4.92
C PHE A 229 2.96 -9.75 -3.65
N TRP A 230 3.50 -10.65 -2.84
CA TRP A 230 4.21 -10.25 -1.61
C TRP A 230 5.50 -9.47 -1.90
N ALA A 231 6.24 -9.85 -2.96
CA ALA A 231 7.39 -9.06 -3.41
C ALA A 231 7.01 -7.65 -3.87
N PHE A 232 5.84 -7.51 -4.51
CA PHE A 232 5.24 -6.24 -4.88
C PHE A 232 4.84 -5.41 -3.65
N ASP A 233 4.11 -6.01 -2.71
CA ASP A 233 3.63 -5.39 -1.46
C ASP A 233 4.79 -4.84 -0.62
N ASP A 234 5.84 -5.65 -0.43
CA ASP A 234 7.06 -5.27 0.31
C ASP A 234 7.83 -4.10 -0.35
N SER A 235 7.51 -3.75 -1.61
CA SER A 235 8.21 -2.75 -2.42
C SER A 235 7.38 -1.54 -2.83
N ILE A 236 6.15 -1.37 -2.33
CA ILE A 236 5.21 -0.30 -2.76
C ILE A 236 5.85 1.09 -2.69
N THR A 237 6.52 1.43 -1.58
CA THR A 237 7.16 2.75 -1.39
C THR A 237 8.19 3.04 -2.48
N ASP A 238 9.07 2.08 -2.76
CA ASP A 238 10.11 2.25 -3.77
C ASP A 238 9.51 2.29 -5.19
N LEU A 239 8.44 1.54 -5.45
CA LEU A 239 7.74 1.54 -6.74
C LEU A 239 7.04 2.88 -7.05
N LEU A 240 6.52 3.56 -6.02
CA LEU A 240 5.94 4.91 -6.18
C LEU A 240 6.98 5.96 -6.59
N ILE A 241 8.23 5.77 -6.16
CA ILE A 241 9.35 6.64 -6.51
C ILE A 241 9.89 6.28 -7.89
N SER A 242 10.30 5.02 -8.07
CA SER A 242 10.85 4.52 -9.33
C SER A 242 10.97 3.00 -9.33
N ARG A 243 10.42 2.37 -10.37
CA ARG A 243 10.63 0.93 -10.65
C ARG A 243 12.09 0.49 -10.73
N ARG A 244 13.01 1.43 -11.01
CA ARG A 244 14.45 1.13 -11.12
C ARG A 244 15.10 0.90 -9.75
N LEU A 245 14.50 1.41 -8.67
CA LEU A 245 15.02 1.24 -7.31
C LEU A 245 14.72 -0.14 -6.74
N CYS A 246 13.67 -0.80 -7.23
CA CYS A 246 13.20 -2.09 -6.72
C CYS A 246 12.81 -3.06 -7.87
N PRO A 247 13.79 -3.59 -8.63
CA PRO A 247 13.52 -4.56 -9.70
C PRO A 247 12.75 -5.79 -9.21
N GLN A 248 13.00 -6.25 -7.97
CA GLN A 248 12.28 -7.37 -7.37
C GLN A 248 10.78 -7.09 -7.23
N GLY A 249 10.40 -5.92 -6.68
CA GLY A 249 8.99 -5.53 -6.58
C GLY A 249 8.32 -5.34 -7.94
N HIS A 250 9.07 -4.80 -8.92
CA HIS A 250 8.57 -4.67 -10.29
C HIS A 250 8.33 -6.03 -10.96
N ASN A 251 9.26 -6.97 -10.81
CA ASN A 251 9.11 -8.31 -11.37
C ASN A 251 8.02 -9.10 -10.64
N GLY A 252 7.92 -8.95 -9.31
CA GLY A 252 6.87 -9.57 -8.50
C GLY A 252 5.46 -9.16 -8.95
N ARG A 253 5.22 -7.87 -9.21
CA ARG A 253 3.92 -7.45 -9.75
C ARG A 253 3.67 -8.00 -11.16
N VAL A 254 4.70 -8.13 -12.01
CA VAL A 254 4.57 -8.70 -13.36
C VAL A 254 4.16 -10.17 -13.29
N ASP A 255 4.75 -10.93 -12.37
CA ASP A 255 4.37 -12.32 -12.12
C ASP A 255 2.90 -12.42 -11.64
N ALA A 256 2.49 -11.55 -10.72
CA ALA A 256 1.11 -11.48 -10.27
C ALA A 256 0.14 -11.08 -11.41
N TRP A 257 0.54 -10.13 -12.28
CA TRP A 257 -0.26 -9.72 -13.44
C TRP A 257 -0.57 -10.91 -14.35
N GLY A 258 0.41 -11.78 -14.62
CA GLY A 258 0.20 -12.96 -15.46
C GLY A 258 -0.96 -13.83 -14.99
N GLY A 259 -1.03 -14.11 -13.68
CA GLY A 259 -2.11 -14.88 -13.08
C GLY A 259 -3.48 -14.20 -13.21
N PHE A 260 -3.57 -12.92 -12.87
CA PHE A 260 -4.83 -12.17 -12.91
C PHE A 260 -5.32 -11.88 -14.33
N ILE A 261 -4.42 -11.63 -15.28
CA ILE A 261 -4.77 -11.52 -16.70
C ILE A 261 -5.37 -12.83 -17.20
N GLY A 262 -4.74 -13.97 -16.87
CA GLY A 262 -5.26 -15.29 -17.20
C GLY A 262 -6.63 -15.55 -16.58
N TYR A 263 -6.84 -15.13 -15.33
CA TYR A 263 -8.12 -15.24 -14.64
C TYR A 263 -9.27 -14.52 -15.36
N PHE A 264 -9.06 -13.27 -15.77
CA PHE A 264 -10.10 -12.51 -16.47
C PHE A 264 -10.31 -13.00 -17.91
N LYS A 265 -9.24 -13.30 -18.66
CA LYS A 265 -9.34 -13.83 -20.03
C LYS A 265 -10.13 -15.12 -20.14
N ASN A 266 -10.04 -15.99 -19.13
CA ASN A 266 -10.78 -17.25 -19.08
C ASN A 266 -12.19 -17.12 -18.47
N GLY A 267 -12.67 -15.91 -18.19
CA GLY A 267 -14.01 -15.70 -17.60
C GLY A 267 -14.13 -16.22 -16.15
N HIS A 268 -13.03 -16.48 -15.45
CA HIS A 268 -13.08 -17.08 -14.11
C HIS A 268 -13.70 -16.17 -13.04
N HIS A 269 -13.72 -14.85 -13.27
CA HIS A 269 -14.41 -13.86 -12.44
C HIS A 269 -15.91 -14.12 -12.27
N GLU A 270 -16.53 -14.85 -13.19
CA GLU A 270 -17.94 -15.25 -13.09
C GLU A 270 -18.21 -16.22 -11.92
N GLN A 271 -17.18 -16.89 -11.41
CA GLN A 271 -17.25 -17.75 -10.22
C GLN A 271 -16.74 -17.03 -8.96
N GLY A 272 -16.31 -15.77 -9.08
CA GLY A 272 -15.89 -14.95 -7.96
C GLY A 272 -17.06 -14.28 -7.24
N SER A 273 -16.71 -13.55 -6.17
CA SER A 273 -17.63 -12.74 -5.39
C SER A 273 -18.29 -11.62 -6.21
N GLN A 274 -19.38 -11.03 -5.66
CA GLN A 274 -19.99 -9.84 -6.27
C GLN A 274 -19.02 -8.66 -6.36
N LEU A 275 -18.01 -8.59 -5.48
CA LEU A 275 -16.99 -7.54 -5.52
C LEU A 275 -16.17 -7.60 -6.83
N VAL A 276 -15.60 -8.75 -7.16
CA VAL A 276 -14.77 -8.88 -8.38
C VAL A 276 -15.62 -8.75 -9.64
N LYS A 277 -16.85 -9.28 -9.64
CA LYS A 277 -17.82 -9.10 -10.74
C LYS A 277 -18.16 -7.63 -10.97
N GLY A 278 -18.41 -6.90 -9.88
CA GLY A 278 -18.72 -5.47 -9.92
C GLY A 278 -17.55 -4.64 -10.47
N ARG A 279 -16.32 -4.94 -10.02
CA ARG A 279 -15.09 -4.29 -10.53
C ARG A 279 -14.87 -4.57 -12.01
N TYR A 280 -14.96 -5.83 -12.42
CA TYR A 280 -14.82 -6.24 -13.81
C TYR A 280 -15.84 -5.53 -14.71
N ARG A 281 -17.13 -5.55 -14.32
CA ARG A 281 -18.20 -4.87 -15.06
C ARG A 281 -17.92 -3.38 -15.20
N ALA A 282 -17.58 -2.69 -14.10
CA ALA A 282 -17.31 -1.26 -14.10
C ALA A 282 -16.16 -0.87 -15.05
N ALA A 283 -15.16 -1.75 -15.20
CA ALA A 283 -14.04 -1.55 -16.10
C ALA A 283 -14.41 -1.80 -17.57
N VAL A 284 -15.05 -2.93 -17.87
CA VAL A 284 -15.43 -3.32 -19.25
C VAL A 284 -16.45 -2.35 -19.84
N GLU A 285 -17.45 -1.90 -19.07
CA GLU A 285 -18.44 -0.89 -19.53
C GLU A 285 -17.80 0.43 -19.97
N ARG A 286 -16.58 0.72 -19.51
CA ARG A 286 -15.80 1.92 -19.87
C ARG A 286 -14.75 1.64 -20.94
N GLY A 287 -14.72 0.44 -21.51
CA GLY A 287 -13.80 0.03 -22.56
C GLY A 287 -12.38 -0.26 -22.07
N MET A 288 -12.19 -0.60 -20.79
CA MET A 288 -10.88 -1.02 -20.30
C MET A 288 -10.56 -2.42 -20.84
N ASP A 289 -9.34 -2.57 -21.38
CA ASP A 289 -8.86 -3.85 -21.89
C ASP A 289 -8.64 -4.87 -20.76
N VAL A 290 -8.88 -6.15 -21.05
CA VAL A 290 -8.79 -7.24 -20.07
C VAL A 290 -7.39 -7.35 -19.45
N ASP A 291 -6.33 -7.04 -20.20
CA ASP A 291 -4.97 -7.07 -19.65
C ASP A 291 -4.78 -5.97 -18.60
N ASP A 292 -5.35 -4.79 -18.82
CA ASP A 292 -5.32 -3.70 -17.84
C ASP A 292 -6.21 -4.00 -16.64
N ILE A 293 -7.35 -4.68 -16.81
CA ILE A 293 -8.18 -5.14 -15.69
C ILE A 293 -7.38 -6.11 -14.79
N GLY A 294 -6.68 -7.08 -15.38
CA GLY A 294 -5.83 -8.00 -14.62
C GLY A 294 -4.72 -7.30 -13.85
N LYS A 295 -4.04 -6.33 -14.48
CA LYS A 295 -3.00 -5.52 -13.82
C LYS A 295 -3.54 -4.65 -12.68
N LEU A 296 -4.70 -4.04 -12.92
CA LEU A 296 -5.39 -3.19 -11.95
C LEU A 296 -5.79 -4.02 -10.73
N GLU A 297 -6.34 -5.21 -10.94
CA GLU A 297 -6.81 -6.07 -9.86
C GLU A 297 -5.68 -6.45 -8.89
N VAL A 298 -4.46 -6.71 -9.37
CA VAL A 298 -3.27 -6.92 -8.51
C VAL A 298 -3.02 -5.75 -7.57
N THR A 299 -3.26 -4.52 -8.02
CA THR A 299 -3.14 -3.33 -7.14
C THR A 299 -4.32 -3.22 -6.18
N MET A 300 -5.52 -3.62 -6.60
CA MET A 300 -6.71 -3.59 -5.74
C MET A 300 -6.64 -4.60 -4.59
N ILE A 301 -5.83 -5.66 -4.71
CA ILE A 301 -5.58 -6.64 -3.63
C ILE A 301 -4.87 -6.02 -2.43
N ILE A 302 -4.13 -4.93 -2.62
CA ILE A 302 -3.52 -4.16 -1.51
C ILE A 302 -4.60 -3.77 -0.49
N GLY A 303 -5.78 -3.36 -0.97
CA GLY A 303 -6.91 -3.01 -0.12
C GLY A 303 -7.51 -4.19 0.66
N ILE A 304 -7.18 -5.43 0.28
CA ILE A 304 -7.67 -6.67 0.90
C ILE A 304 -6.63 -7.21 1.89
N LEU A 305 -5.35 -7.27 1.50
CA LEU A 305 -4.33 -8.04 2.23
C LEU A 305 -3.34 -7.20 3.04
N THR A 306 -2.87 -6.08 2.50
CA THR A 306 -1.73 -5.31 3.06
C THR A 306 -1.99 -4.82 4.48
N ASN A 307 -3.24 -4.59 4.85
CA ASN A 307 -3.62 -4.22 6.22
C ASN A 307 -4.06 -5.43 7.07
N THR A 308 -4.74 -6.40 6.47
CA THR A 308 -5.33 -7.54 7.18
C THR A 308 -4.26 -8.43 7.80
N VAL A 309 -3.21 -8.76 7.05
CA VAL A 309 -2.15 -9.67 7.53
C VAL A 309 -1.34 -9.06 8.69
N PRO A 310 -0.85 -7.81 8.62
CA PRO A 310 -0.22 -7.19 9.77
C PRO A 310 -1.16 -7.02 10.96
N ALA A 311 -2.44 -6.69 10.72
CA ALA A 311 -3.41 -6.52 11.80
C ALA A 311 -3.63 -7.82 12.59
N ILE A 312 -3.81 -8.96 11.91
CA ILE A 312 -3.97 -10.24 12.61
C ILE A 312 -2.69 -10.68 13.30
N PHE A 313 -1.52 -10.45 12.68
CA PHE A 313 -0.23 -10.71 13.31
C PHE A 313 -0.11 -10.00 14.66
N TRP A 314 -0.39 -8.69 14.67
CA TRP A 314 -0.31 -7.90 15.90
C TRP A 314 -1.40 -8.28 16.90
N ALA A 315 -2.63 -8.56 16.46
CA ALA A 315 -3.70 -9.01 17.33
C ALA A 315 -3.29 -10.28 18.08
N VAL A 316 -2.80 -11.29 17.37
CA VAL A 316 -2.34 -12.55 17.98
C VAL A 316 -1.10 -12.33 18.86
N TYR A 317 -0.15 -11.52 18.41
CA TYR A 317 1.02 -11.18 19.21
C TYR A 317 0.63 -10.56 20.56
N TYR A 318 -0.29 -9.59 20.60
CA TYR A 318 -0.71 -8.97 21.85
C TYR A 318 -1.52 -9.91 22.74
N VAL A 319 -2.37 -10.77 22.16
CA VAL A 319 -3.11 -11.79 22.93
C VAL A 319 -2.15 -12.72 23.66
N TYR A 320 -1.08 -13.19 23.00
CA TYR A 320 -0.13 -14.11 23.62
C TYR A 320 0.97 -13.42 24.44
N ARG A 321 1.09 -12.09 24.34
CA ARG A 321 2.02 -11.31 25.16
C ARG A 321 1.50 -11.12 26.58
N ASP A 322 0.19 -11.02 26.75
CA ASP A 322 -0.46 -10.99 28.06
C ASP A 322 -0.85 -12.41 28.47
N ALA A 323 -0.45 -12.85 29.66
CA ALA A 323 -0.73 -14.21 30.12
C ALA A 323 -2.20 -14.44 30.50
N SER A 324 -2.98 -13.39 30.81
CA SER A 324 -4.39 -13.53 31.20
C SER A 324 -5.35 -13.56 30.00
N LEU A 325 -5.04 -12.80 28.94
CA LEU A 325 -5.91 -12.62 27.78
C LEU A 325 -6.31 -13.92 27.07
N PRO A 326 -5.44 -14.93 26.87
CA PRO A 326 -5.84 -16.16 26.20
C PRO A 326 -6.97 -16.90 26.92
N GLU A 327 -6.95 -16.91 28.25
CA GLU A 327 -7.98 -17.58 29.05
C GLU A 327 -9.28 -16.78 29.07
N GLU A 328 -9.20 -15.46 29.26
CA GLU A 328 -10.36 -14.57 29.19
C GLU A 328 -11.07 -14.66 27.83
N LEU A 329 -10.31 -14.69 26.73
CA LEU A 329 -10.86 -14.84 25.39
C LEU A 329 -11.49 -16.22 25.18
N ARG A 330 -10.92 -17.30 25.71
CA ARG A 330 -11.56 -18.62 25.64
C ARG A 330 -12.90 -18.60 26.36
N GLN A 331 -12.96 -18.06 27.56
CA GLN A 331 -14.20 -17.98 28.34
C GLN A 331 -15.26 -17.13 27.63
N GLU A 332 -14.86 -16.01 27.00
CA GLU A 332 -15.76 -15.16 26.22
C GLU A 332 -16.26 -15.87 24.95
N LEU A 333 -15.44 -16.70 24.31
CA LEU A 333 -15.76 -17.36 23.05
C LEU A 333 -16.46 -18.73 23.22
N MET A 334 -16.31 -19.39 24.37
CA MET A 334 -16.90 -20.71 24.67
C MET A 334 -18.42 -20.80 24.42
N PRO A 335 -19.25 -19.78 24.75
CA PRO A 335 -20.69 -19.83 24.47
C PRO A 335 -21.01 -19.87 22.97
N PHE A 336 -20.10 -19.39 22.12
CA PHE A 336 -20.27 -19.33 20.66
C PHE A 336 -19.65 -20.53 19.94
N SER A 337 -18.84 -21.35 20.62
CA SER A 337 -18.32 -22.60 20.07
C SER A 337 -19.39 -23.69 20.13
N VAL A 338 -20.39 -23.60 19.25
CA VAL A 338 -21.39 -24.68 19.12
C VAL A 338 -20.83 -25.79 18.25
N SER A 339 -20.66 -26.96 18.85
CA SER A 339 -20.38 -28.24 18.22
C SER A 339 -21.64 -28.79 17.53
N SER A 340 -21.99 -28.26 16.36
CA SER A 340 -22.87 -28.98 15.44
C SER A 340 -22.12 -29.30 14.16
N ILE A 341 -21.78 -30.58 14.01
CA ILE A 341 -21.26 -31.13 12.75
C ILE A 341 -22.49 -31.27 11.86
N ASP A 342 -22.63 -30.38 10.88
CA ASP A 342 -23.47 -30.67 9.72
C ASP A 342 -22.76 -31.77 8.91
N SER A 343 -23.41 -32.92 8.78
CA SER A 343 -22.92 -34.11 8.09
C SER A 343 -22.71 -33.91 6.58
N GLU A 344 -23.25 -32.83 5.99
CA GLU A 344 -23.02 -32.49 4.58
C GLU A 344 -22.00 -31.37 4.36
N THR A 345 -21.73 -30.50 5.36
CA THR A 345 -20.94 -29.28 5.16
C THR A 345 -19.74 -29.06 6.09
N GLY A 346 -19.59 -29.84 7.17
CA GLY A 346 -18.38 -29.83 8.01
C GLY A 346 -18.15 -28.49 8.75
N CYS A 347 -18.86 -28.31 9.87
CA CYS A 347 -18.87 -27.13 10.75
C CYS A 347 -19.49 -25.86 10.17
N ASN A 348 -20.75 -25.60 10.52
CA ASN A 348 -21.27 -24.23 10.53
C ASN A 348 -20.76 -23.55 11.81
N LEU A 349 -19.84 -22.59 11.68
CA LEU A 349 -19.79 -21.50 12.65
C LEU A 349 -21.13 -20.78 12.51
N ASP A 350 -22.00 -20.86 13.53
CA ASP A 350 -23.24 -20.10 13.51
C ASP A 350 -22.94 -18.61 13.71
N VAL A 351 -22.57 -17.94 12.61
CA VAL A 351 -22.39 -16.49 12.54
C VAL A 351 -23.73 -15.77 12.83
N ALA A 352 -24.87 -16.47 12.86
CA ALA A 352 -26.14 -15.87 13.27
C ALA A 352 -26.20 -15.55 14.77
N GLY A 353 -25.54 -16.34 15.62
CA GLY A 353 -25.41 -16.06 17.07
C GLY A 353 -24.56 -14.81 17.37
N GLN A 354 -23.62 -14.46 16.49
CA GLN A 354 -22.82 -13.22 16.56
C GLN A 354 -23.57 -11.96 16.06
N ARG A 355 -24.79 -12.09 15.51
CA ARG A 355 -25.53 -10.94 14.93
C ARG A 355 -25.96 -9.91 15.97
N SER A 356 -26.13 -10.28 17.24
CA SER A 356 -26.61 -9.36 18.30
C SER A 356 -25.50 -8.66 19.09
N GLN A 357 -24.24 -9.12 19.00
CA GLN A 357 -23.09 -8.54 19.71
C GLN A 357 -21.90 -8.35 18.77
N ARG A 358 -22.03 -7.43 17.82
CA ARG A 358 -20.94 -6.97 16.95
C ARG A 358 -20.02 -6.03 17.69
N GLN A 359 -19.29 -6.61 18.62
CA GLN A 359 -18.40 -5.90 19.49
C GLN A 359 -17.17 -6.81 19.55
N MET A 360 -15.98 -6.27 19.23
CA MET A 360 -14.69 -6.94 19.48
C MET A 360 -14.72 -7.64 20.85
N PRO A 361 -14.07 -8.78 21.11
CA PRO A 361 -14.11 -9.37 22.44
C PRO A 361 -13.83 -8.30 23.52
N PHE A 362 -14.62 -8.27 24.59
CA PHE A 362 -14.57 -7.21 25.61
C PHE A 362 -13.15 -7.10 26.21
N ALA A 363 -12.45 -8.24 26.34
CA ALA A 363 -11.05 -8.29 26.73
C ALA A 363 -10.14 -7.53 25.73
N CYS A 364 -10.32 -7.72 24.42
CA CYS A 364 -9.59 -6.97 23.39
C CYS A 364 -9.89 -5.46 23.39
N ARG A 365 -11.14 -5.06 23.70
CA ARG A 365 -11.53 -3.64 23.79
C ARG A 365 -10.84 -2.89 24.93
N ASN A 366 -10.76 -3.49 26.11
CA ASN A 366 -10.12 -2.85 27.26
C ASN A 366 -8.61 -2.76 27.06
N HIS A 367 -8.00 -3.85 26.56
CA HIS A 367 -6.58 -3.84 26.28
C HIS A 367 -6.20 -2.86 25.15
N GLN A 368 -7.04 -2.65 24.13
CA GLN A 368 -6.79 -1.59 23.12
C GLN A 368 -6.91 -0.15 23.66
N ARG A 369 -7.63 0.09 24.75
CA ARG A 369 -7.66 1.41 25.40
C ARG A 369 -6.38 1.69 26.19
N ASP A 370 -5.80 0.64 26.78
CA ASP A 370 -4.56 0.73 27.56
C ASP A 370 -3.31 0.60 26.69
N VAL A 371 -3.43 -0.08 25.55
CA VAL A 371 -2.45 -0.11 24.47
C VAL A 371 -2.82 1.00 23.48
N ALA A 372 -2.46 2.25 23.82
CA ALA A 372 -2.08 3.19 22.77
C ALA A 372 -1.16 2.42 21.82
N PRO A 373 -1.32 2.49 20.47
CA PRO A 373 -0.46 1.76 19.56
C PRO A 373 0.95 2.05 20.04
N PRO A 374 1.71 1.02 20.50
CA PRO A 374 3.02 1.32 21.03
C PRO A 374 3.69 2.05 19.91
N ASN A 375 4.13 3.27 20.23
CA ASN A 375 5.21 3.95 19.56
C ASN A 375 5.88 2.95 18.62
N LEU A 376 5.57 2.99 17.32
CA LEU A 376 6.13 2.11 16.29
C LEU A 376 7.64 2.43 16.12
N ARG A 377 8.31 2.91 17.18
CA ARG A 377 9.71 3.32 17.36
C ARG A 377 10.68 2.24 16.87
N HIS A 378 10.23 1.00 16.78
CA HIS A 378 10.86 -0.09 16.06
C HIS A 378 9.72 -0.81 15.33
N PHE A 379 9.46 -0.61 14.05
CA PHE A 379 10.00 -1.47 13.00
C PHE A 379 9.34 -1.07 11.66
N GLN A 380 10.11 -1.10 10.59
CA GLN A 380 9.63 -1.05 9.20
C GLN A 380 9.75 -2.44 8.56
N PRO A 381 8.92 -2.78 7.57
CA PRO A 381 9.16 -3.91 6.67
C PRO A 381 10.46 -3.77 5.85
N HIS A 382 10.96 -2.54 5.65
CA HIS A 382 12.15 -2.27 4.84
C HIS A 382 13.48 -2.76 5.45
N ASP A 383 13.54 -3.12 6.73
CA ASP A 383 14.78 -3.62 7.36
C ASP A 383 15.05 -5.12 7.11
N HIS A 384 14.10 -5.86 6.51
CA HIS A 384 14.31 -7.30 6.25
C HIS A 384 14.98 -7.62 4.90
N GLY A 385 15.26 -6.62 4.06
CA GLY A 385 15.87 -6.83 2.74
C GLY A 385 17.40 -6.79 2.66
N ARG A 386 18.13 -6.37 3.70
CA ARG A 386 19.60 -6.16 3.61
C ARG A 386 20.48 -6.98 4.56
N HIS A 387 19.92 -7.77 5.48
CA HIS A 387 20.74 -8.50 6.46
C HIS A 387 20.49 -10.00 6.63
N PHE A 388 19.64 -10.64 5.83
CA PHE A 388 19.61 -12.10 5.74
C PHE A 388 20.35 -12.59 4.49
N ALA A 389 21.67 -12.32 4.46
CA ALA A 389 22.57 -13.19 3.72
C ALA A 389 22.59 -14.53 4.46
N GLN A 390 22.18 -15.59 3.77
CA GLN A 390 22.21 -16.98 4.22
C GLN A 390 23.56 -17.27 4.90
N ARG A 391 23.55 -17.52 6.21
CA ARG A 391 24.61 -18.31 6.83
C ARG A 391 24.15 -19.76 6.78
N PRO A 392 24.92 -20.68 6.19
CA PRO A 392 24.59 -22.10 6.24
C PRO A 392 24.64 -22.55 7.69
N VAL A 393 23.56 -23.19 8.14
CA VAL A 393 23.53 -23.90 9.42
C VAL A 393 24.44 -25.11 9.26
N SER A 394 25.61 -25.05 9.91
CA SER A 394 26.47 -26.20 10.11
C SER A 394 25.72 -27.22 10.97
N VAL A 395 25.56 -28.41 10.41
CA VAL A 395 25.14 -29.62 11.11
C VAL A 395 26.26 -29.99 12.08
N GLU A 396 26.04 -29.78 13.38
CA GLU A 396 26.81 -30.49 14.40
C GLU A 396 26.04 -31.75 14.77
N LYS A 397 26.64 -32.88 14.38
CA LYS A 397 26.36 -34.20 14.93
C LYS A 397 26.91 -34.23 16.36
N GLU A 398 26.06 -34.50 17.34
CA GLU A 398 26.12 -35.69 18.21
C GLU A 398 24.86 -35.77 19.07
#